data_AF-A0A1Z5JSH3-F1
#
_entry.id   AF-A0A1Z5JSH3-F1
#
_cell.length_a   1.000
_cell.length_b   1.000
_cell.length_c   1.000
_cell.angle_alpha   90.00
_cell.angle_beta   90.00
_cell.angle_gamma   90.00
#
_symmetry.space_group_name_H-M   'P 1'
#
loop_
_entity.id
_entity.type
_entity.pdbx_description
1 polymer ?
#
loop_
_entity_poly.entity_id
_entity_poly.type
_entity_poly.pdbx_seq_one_letter_code
_entity_poly.pdbx_strand_id
1 'polypeptide(L)'
;MGGVRDDSLTIFIFLNSAHFVAKFMLVLERRAFLKTLASLKSALIILPSQASADTSQNRKPATGTVEALITILQLRRTTQQILDILEENPSSARIEILLKSIPSDEKSFKSLFDAYSDPLSYKQKFVDQNAFLVYYTKGFDGPGRPSIESDLPVKQTLQYGSRNDAWVAYNDFLAEYVYQQENPADSNVQELIRPLTEMGKALDQYLSQASSQQVASALDVIQSLSR
;
A
#
# COMPACT_ATOMS: atom_id res chain seq x y z
N MET A 1 39.27 12.80 -57.59
CA MET A 1 37.87 12.96 -58.03
C MET A 1 37.29 11.55 -58.00
N GLY A 2 36.61 11.11 -56.94
CA GLY A 2 35.27 11.54 -56.49
C GLY A 2 34.26 10.61 -57.18
N GLY A 3 33.34 9.87 -56.56
CA GLY A 3 32.86 9.75 -55.18
C GLY A 3 32.18 8.37 -55.03
N VAL A 4 32.20 7.81 -53.83
CA VAL A 4 31.03 7.65 -52.92
C VAL A 4 30.11 6.49 -53.32
N ARG A 5 30.10 5.49 -52.41
CA ARG A 5 29.22 4.33 -52.33
C ARG A 5 27.77 4.77 -52.06
N ASP A 6 26.80 4.02 -52.56
CA ASP A 6 25.46 4.01 -51.96
C ASP A 6 24.86 2.59 -52.02
N ASP A 7 25.08 1.86 -50.93
CA ASP A 7 24.31 0.69 -50.53
C ASP A 7 23.17 1.19 -49.64
N SER A 8 21.96 1.31 -50.18
CA SER A 8 20.78 1.56 -49.33
C SER A 8 19.51 1.04 -49.97
N LEU A 9 19.18 -0.23 -49.71
CA LEU A 9 17.81 -0.73 -49.72
C LEU A 9 17.75 -1.97 -48.83
N THR A 10 17.74 -1.73 -47.52
CA THR A 10 17.49 -2.76 -46.52
C THR A 10 16.66 -2.11 -45.41
N ILE A 11 15.41 -2.58 -45.30
CA ILE A 11 14.51 -2.52 -44.14
C ILE A 11 13.91 -1.14 -43.82
N PHE A 12 12.76 -0.87 -44.45
CA PHE A 12 11.66 -0.17 -43.77
C PHE A 12 10.63 -1.22 -43.38
N ILE A 13 10.60 -1.60 -42.10
CA ILE A 13 9.48 -2.04 -41.24
C ILE A 13 10.16 -2.49 -39.95
N PHE A 14 10.31 -1.60 -38.96
CA PHE A 14 10.47 -1.96 -37.53
C PHE A 14 10.47 -0.68 -36.68
N LEU A 15 9.41 0.12 -36.78
CA LEU A 15 9.16 1.26 -35.90
C LEU A 15 7.66 1.30 -35.58
N ASN A 16 7.19 0.26 -34.88
CA ASN A 16 5.90 0.29 -34.18
C ASN A 16 5.65 -0.91 -33.24
N SER A 17 6.62 -1.82 -33.04
CA SER A 17 6.42 -3.01 -32.21
C SER A 17 6.55 -2.73 -30.70
N ALA A 18 7.46 -1.85 -30.26
CA ALA A 18 7.70 -1.63 -28.83
C ALA A 18 6.50 -0.96 -28.11
N HIS A 19 5.86 0.02 -28.76
CA HIS A 19 4.72 0.73 -28.18
C HIS A 19 3.45 -0.13 -28.13
N PHE A 20 3.29 -1.02 -29.12
CA PHE A 20 2.20 -2.00 -29.15
C PHE A 20 2.42 -3.10 -28.11
N VAL A 21 3.63 -3.62 -27.98
CA VAL A 21 3.98 -4.65 -26.97
C VAL A 21 3.85 -4.12 -25.55
N ALA A 22 4.27 -2.89 -25.27
CA ALA A 22 4.08 -2.27 -23.96
C ALA A 22 2.59 -2.08 -23.62
N LYS A 23 1.78 -1.65 -24.58
CA LYS A 23 0.32 -1.51 -24.40
C LYS A 23 -0.38 -2.87 -24.26
N PHE A 24 0.12 -3.91 -24.94
CA PHE A 24 -0.40 -5.27 -24.85
C PHE A 24 -0.01 -5.94 -23.51
N MET A 25 1.21 -5.72 -23.02
CA MET A 25 1.68 -6.17 -21.70
C MET A 25 0.90 -5.48 -20.56
N LEU A 26 0.67 -4.17 -20.65
CA LEU A 26 -0.07 -3.39 -19.65
C LEU A 26 -1.57 -3.79 -19.60
N VAL A 27 -2.14 -4.20 -20.73
CA VAL A 27 -3.50 -4.77 -20.80
C VAL A 27 -3.53 -6.21 -20.26
N LEU A 28 -2.48 -7.00 -20.47
CA LEU A 28 -2.37 -8.37 -19.95
C LEU A 28 -2.22 -8.40 -18.42
N GLU A 29 -1.42 -7.53 -17.83
CA GLU A 29 -1.24 -7.45 -16.37
C GLU A 29 -2.48 -6.87 -15.66
N ARG A 30 -3.13 -5.85 -16.25
CA ARG A 30 -4.41 -5.35 -15.72
C ARG A 30 -5.52 -6.39 -15.82
N ARG A 31 -5.53 -7.21 -16.88
CA ARG A 31 -6.45 -8.36 -17.00
C ARG A 31 -6.09 -9.47 -16.02
N ALA A 32 -4.82 -9.71 -15.74
CA ALA A 32 -4.39 -10.66 -14.72
C ALA A 32 -4.86 -10.21 -13.33
N PHE A 33 -4.67 -8.93 -12.98
CA PHE A 33 -5.13 -8.31 -11.72
C PHE A 33 -6.67 -8.30 -11.58
N LEU A 34 -7.39 -7.93 -12.64
CA LEU A 34 -8.85 -7.98 -12.63
C LEU A 34 -9.40 -9.41 -12.63
N LYS A 35 -8.70 -10.37 -13.25
CA LYS A 35 -9.03 -11.80 -13.15
C LYS A 35 -8.71 -12.37 -11.77
N THR A 36 -7.67 -11.90 -11.09
CA THR A 36 -7.41 -12.28 -9.69
C THR A 36 -8.51 -11.72 -8.79
N LEU A 37 -8.90 -10.45 -8.96
CA LEU A 37 -10.03 -9.87 -8.22
C LEU A 37 -11.37 -10.55 -8.51
N ALA A 38 -11.62 -10.95 -9.76
CA ALA A 38 -12.83 -11.69 -10.14
C ALA A 38 -12.81 -13.14 -9.65
N SER A 39 -11.65 -13.81 -9.70
CA SER A 39 -11.45 -15.18 -9.20
C SER A 39 -11.53 -15.24 -7.67
N LEU A 40 -11.05 -14.21 -6.96
CA LEU A 40 -11.25 -14.02 -5.51
C LEU A 40 -12.73 -13.94 -5.15
N LYS A 41 -13.58 -13.33 -5.99
CA LYS A 41 -15.04 -13.30 -5.78
C LYS A 41 -15.71 -14.65 -6.05
N SER A 42 -15.19 -15.45 -6.99
CA SER A 42 -15.78 -16.75 -7.35
C SER A 42 -15.32 -17.91 -6.47
N ALA A 43 -14.08 -17.87 -5.95
CA ALA A 43 -13.55 -18.90 -5.06
C ALA A 43 -14.15 -18.87 -3.64
N LEU A 44 -14.83 -17.77 -3.27
CA LEU A 44 -15.40 -17.57 -1.93
C LEU A 44 -16.84 -18.10 -1.75
N ILE A 45 -17.44 -18.75 -2.76
CA ILE A 45 -18.84 -19.23 -2.70
C ILE A 45 -18.99 -20.58 -1.97
N ILE A 46 -17.91 -21.24 -1.56
CA ILE A 46 -17.98 -22.56 -0.92
C ILE A 46 -17.39 -22.53 0.48
N LEU A 47 -18.19 -22.10 1.46
CA LEU A 47 -18.11 -22.59 2.84
C LEU A 47 -19.53 -22.61 3.43
N PRO A 48 -19.96 -23.71 4.09
CA PRO A 48 -21.33 -23.88 4.51
C PRO A 48 -21.68 -22.95 5.68
N SER A 49 -22.80 -22.26 5.49
CA SER A 49 -23.56 -21.55 6.50
C SER A 49 -23.94 -22.50 7.64
N GLN A 50 -23.48 -22.20 8.87
CA GLN A 50 -24.19 -22.59 10.07
C GLN A 50 -24.70 -21.35 10.77
N ALA A 51 -26.01 -21.38 11.00
CA ALA A 51 -26.85 -20.28 11.44
C ALA A 51 -26.60 -19.89 12.89
N SER A 52 -26.77 -18.59 13.17
CA SER A 52 -27.78 -18.20 14.16
C SER A 52 -28.25 -16.77 13.88
N ALA A 53 -29.56 -16.62 13.89
CA ALA A 53 -30.29 -15.39 13.62
C ALA A 53 -30.20 -14.44 14.81
N ASP A 54 -29.84 -13.18 14.57
CA ASP A 54 -30.54 -12.06 15.18
C ASP A 54 -30.27 -10.74 14.44
N THR A 55 -31.12 -9.76 14.71
CA THR A 55 -31.78 -8.88 13.74
C THR A 55 -31.13 -7.49 13.68
N SER A 56 -31.02 -6.90 12.48
CA SER A 56 -31.08 -5.46 12.18
C SER A 56 -30.19 -4.46 12.97
N GLN A 57 -29.12 -3.96 12.31
CA GLN A 57 -28.76 -2.54 12.07
C GLN A 57 -27.23 -2.37 11.92
N ASN A 58 -26.79 -1.85 10.76
CA ASN A 58 -25.44 -1.31 10.52
C ASN A 58 -24.24 -2.20 10.96
N ARG A 59 -24.06 -3.37 10.33
CA ARG A 59 -22.79 -4.08 10.46
C ARG A 59 -21.71 -3.30 9.70
N LYS A 60 -20.90 -2.55 10.46
CA LYS A 60 -19.56 -2.12 10.04
C LYS A 60 -18.88 -3.33 9.37
N PRO A 61 -18.21 -3.18 8.21
CA PRO A 61 -17.45 -4.28 7.64
C PRO A 61 -16.50 -4.82 8.71
N ALA A 62 -16.41 -6.15 8.82
CA ALA A 62 -15.52 -6.79 9.79
C ALA A 62 -14.11 -6.20 9.61
N THR A 63 -13.58 -5.57 10.66
CA THR A 63 -12.22 -5.03 10.64
C THR A 63 -11.24 -6.15 10.97
N GLY A 64 -10.03 -6.07 10.46
CA GLY A 64 -8.99 -7.04 10.75
C GLY A 64 -9.13 -8.36 9.98
N THR A 65 -9.67 -8.35 8.76
CA THR A 65 -9.76 -9.58 7.95
C THR A 65 -8.45 -9.92 7.23
N VAL A 66 -8.31 -11.19 6.83
CA VAL A 66 -7.13 -11.66 6.07
C VAL A 66 -7.07 -10.96 4.70
N GLU A 67 -8.22 -10.70 4.08
CA GLU A 67 -8.30 -10.04 2.78
C GLU A 67 -7.74 -8.62 2.82
N ALA A 68 -8.00 -7.88 3.92
CA ALA A 68 -7.47 -6.54 4.09
C ALA A 68 -5.93 -6.54 4.22
N LEU A 69 -5.34 -7.54 4.90
CA LEU A 69 -3.89 -7.70 5.00
C LEU A 69 -3.22 -8.01 3.67
N ILE A 70 -3.89 -8.71 2.76
CA ILE A 70 -3.33 -9.02 1.43
C ILE A 70 -2.90 -7.73 0.73
N THR A 71 -3.74 -6.70 0.77
CA THR A 71 -3.46 -5.39 0.14
C THR A 71 -2.20 -4.73 0.72
N ILE A 72 -2.03 -4.79 2.05
CA ILE A 72 -0.90 -4.17 2.75
C ILE A 72 0.39 -4.97 2.49
N LEU A 73 0.30 -6.30 2.45
CA LEU A 73 1.41 -7.17 2.09
C LEU A 73 1.82 -7.02 0.62
N GLN A 74 0.86 -6.83 -0.28
CA GLN A 74 1.14 -6.49 -1.68
C GLN A 74 1.86 -5.14 -1.79
N LEU A 75 1.40 -4.13 -1.06
CA LEU A 75 2.09 -2.84 -0.99
C LEU A 75 3.54 -3.01 -0.53
N ARG A 76 3.79 -3.77 0.55
CA ARG A 76 5.14 -4.07 1.04
C ARG A 76 6.01 -4.80 0.01
N ARG A 77 5.43 -5.76 -0.72
CA ARG A 77 6.11 -6.48 -1.80
C ARG A 77 6.47 -5.55 -2.96
N THR A 78 5.55 -4.68 -3.37
CA THR A 78 5.81 -3.68 -4.42
C THR A 78 6.91 -2.71 -4.00
N THR A 79 6.88 -2.20 -2.76
CA THR A 79 7.96 -1.36 -2.21
C THR A 79 9.31 -2.06 -2.29
N GLN A 80 9.38 -3.35 -1.92
CA GLN A 80 10.63 -4.12 -2.02
C GLN A 80 11.10 -4.27 -3.48
N GLN A 81 10.19 -4.59 -4.40
CA GLN A 81 10.53 -4.71 -5.82
C GLN A 81 11.06 -3.40 -6.39
N ILE A 82 10.52 -2.25 -5.98
CA ILE A 82 11.02 -0.95 -6.41
C ILE A 82 12.44 -0.72 -5.85
N LEU A 83 12.70 -1.05 -4.58
CA LEU A 83 14.03 -0.96 -3.98
C LEU A 83 15.04 -1.81 -4.75
N ASP A 84 14.74 -3.09 -4.98
CA ASP A 84 15.63 -4.00 -5.71
C ASP A 84 15.94 -3.46 -7.12
N ILE A 85 14.93 -2.93 -7.81
CA ILE A 85 15.11 -2.35 -9.15
C ILE A 85 15.93 -1.04 -9.10
N LEU A 86 15.75 -0.19 -8.08
CA LEU A 86 16.53 1.04 -7.93
C LEU A 86 18.02 0.77 -7.71
N GLU A 87 18.35 -0.29 -6.96
CA GLU A 87 19.73 -0.72 -6.74
C GLU A 87 20.38 -1.27 -8.01
N GLU A 88 19.63 -2.03 -8.82
CA GLU A 88 20.16 -2.63 -10.05
C GLU A 88 20.15 -1.68 -11.26
N ASN A 89 19.05 -0.95 -11.45
CA ASN A 89 18.82 -0.08 -12.60
C ASN A 89 17.82 1.04 -12.28
N PRO A 90 18.29 2.21 -11.80
CA PRO A 90 17.43 3.30 -11.35
C PRO A 90 16.62 3.98 -12.46
N SER A 91 17.03 3.80 -13.72
CA SER A 91 16.32 4.34 -14.90
C SER A 91 15.33 3.33 -15.50
N SER A 92 15.04 2.23 -14.81
CA SER A 92 14.14 1.18 -15.29
C SER A 92 12.70 1.68 -15.39
N ALA A 93 12.12 1.60 -16.59
CA ALA A 93 10.69 1.88 -16.83
C ALA A 93 9.74 0.98 -16.00
N ARG A 94 10.25 -0.12 -15.43
CA ARG A 94 9.48 -0.97 -14.51
C ARG A 94 9.09 -0.24 -13.22
N ILE A 95 9.90 0.73 -12.78
CA ILE A 95 9.61 1.53 -11.58
C ILE A 95 8.29 2.29 -11.78
N GLU A 96 8.13 3.00 -12.90
CA GLU A 96 6.89 3.72 -13.20
C GLU A 96 5.66 2.81 -13.27
N ILE A 97 5.82 1.59 -13.77
CA ILE A 97 4.74 0.60 -13.84
C ILE A 97 4.31 0.19 -12.42
N LEU A 98 5.28 -0.08 -11.54
CA LEU A 98 5.02 -0.44 -10.15
C LEU A 98 4.41 0.73 -9.38
N LEU A 99 4.87 1.96 -9.60
CA LEU A 99 4.31 3.15 -8.94
C LEU A 99 2.85 3.39 -9.29
N LYS A 100 2.41 3.05 -10.51
CA LYS A 100 0.98 3.13 -10.89
C LYS A 100 0.08 2.18 -10.08
N SER A 101 0.64 1.17 -9.43
CA SER A 101 -0.11 0.27 -8.54
C SER A 101 -0.30 0.83 -7.13
N ILE A 102 0.50 1.82 -6.73
CA ILE A 102 0.42 2.46 -5.41
C ILE A 102 -0.33 3.79 -5.56
N PRO A 103 -1.40 4.05 -4.79
CA PRO A 103 -2.12 5.32 -4.86
C PRO A 103 -1.21 6.50 -4.52
N SER A 104 -1.20 7.53 -5.38
CA SER A 104 -0.39 8.74 -5.18
C SER A 104 -1.07 9.81 -4.33
N ASP A 105 -2.34 9.64 -3.97
CA ASP A 105 -3.06 10.54 -3.08
C ASP A 105 -3.20 9.96 -1.66
N GLU A 106 -3.06 10.85 -0.66
CA GLU A 106 -3.03 10.47 0.76
C GLU A 106 -4.27 9.69 1.16
N LYS A 107 -5.44 10.14 0.70
CA LYS A 107 -6.72 9.55 1.08
C LYS A 107 -6.83 8.11 0.58
N SER A 108 -6.55 7.87 -0.69
CA SER A 108 -6.62 6.53 -1.27
C SER A 108 -5.53 5.63 -0.71
N PHE A 109 -4.32 6.16 -0.49
CA PHE A 109 -3.25 5.40 0.15
C PHE A 109 -3.66 4.94 1.56
N LYS A 110 -4.12 5.87 2.40
CA LYS A 110 -4.54 5.54 3.78
C LYS A 110 -5.76 4.62 3.81
N SER A 111 -6.63 4.69 2.80
CA SER A 111 -7.80 3.80 2.69
C SER A 111 -7.44 2.33 2.54
N LEU A 112 -6.24 2.00 2.04
CA LEU A 112 -5.72 0.62 1.97
C LEU A 112 -5.63 -0.04 3.36
N PHE A 113 -5.44 0.78 4.40
CA PHE A 113 -5.27 0.32 5.78
C PHE A 113 -6.58 0.34 6.57
N ASP A 114 -7.59 1.09 6.13
CA ASP A 114 -8.83 1.30 6.87
C ASP A 114 -9.65 0.00 7.03
N ALA A 115 -9.51 -0.95 6.09
CA ALA A 115 -10.18 -2.25 6.17
C ALA A 115 -9.56 -3.18 7.23
N TYR A 116 -8.26 -3.04 7.52
CA TYR A 116 -7.58 -3.85 8.53
C TYR A 116 -7.52 -3.16 9.90
N SER A 117 -7.39 -1.84 9.92
CA SER A 117 -7.19 -1.08 11.14
C SER A 117 -8.42 -1.12 12.04
N ASP A 118 -8.19 -1.14 13.35
CA ASP A 118 -9.28 -0.99 14.31
C ASP A 118 -9.92 0.39 14.12
N PRO A 119 -11.25 0.51 14.08
CA PRO A 119 -11.90 1.78 13.82
C PRO A 119 -11.82 2.67 15.07
N LEU A 120 -11.60 3.98 14.87
CA LEU A 120 -11.54 4.93 15.99
C LEU A 120 -12.77 4.80 16.89
N SER A 121 -12.53 4.45 18.16
CA SER A 121 -13.56 4.37 19.19
C SER A 121 -14.21 5.75 19.37
N TYR A 122 -15.51 5.78 19.67
CA TYR A 122 -16.21 7.02 19.97
C TYR A 122 -15.55 7.77 21.14
N LYS A 123 -15.08 7.04 22.16
CA LYS A 123 -14.33 7.61 23.29
C LYS A 123 -13.03 8.27 22.82
N GLN A 124 -12.29 7.64 21.91
CA GLN A 124 -11.04 8.20 21.36
C GLN A 124 -11.31 9.47 20.57
N LYS A 125 -12.31 9.47 19.67
CA LYS A 125 -12.69 10.68 18.92
C LYS A 125 -13.07 11.82 19.85
N PHE A 126 -13.79 11.51 20.94
CA PHE A 126 -14.19 12.49 21.93
C PHE A 126 -12.99 13.03 22.73
N VAL A 127 -12.05 12.17 23.14
CA VAL A 127 -10.80 12.60 23.81
C VAL A 127 -9.94 13.45 22.87
N ASP A 128 -9.77 13.05 21.62
CA ASP A 128 -8.94 13.79 20.65
C ASP A 128 -9.54 15.16 20.29
N GLN A 129 -10.87 15.23 20.13
CA GLN A 129 -11.59 16.48 19.86
C GLN A 129 -11.67 17.41 21.07
N ASN A 130 -11.66 16.85 22.29
CA ASN A 130 -11.73 17.61 23.54
C ASN A 130 -10.42 17.58 24.33
N ALA A 131 -9.29 17.29 23.69
CA ALA A 131 -7.99 17.18 24.36
C ALA A 131 -7.60 18.46 25.12
N PHE A 132 -8.13 19.61 24.68
CA PHE A 132 -7.98 20.89 25.36
C PHE A 132 -8.79 21.01 26.68
N LEU A 133 -9.87 20.26 26.88
CA LEU A 133 -10.72 20.33 28.07
C LEU A 133 -10.32 19.34 29.17
N VAL A 134 -9.81 18.16 28.77
CA VAL A 134 -9.48 17.06 29.69
C VAL A 134 -8.21 17.37 30.50
N TYR A 135 -7.20 18.02 29.90
CA TYR A 135 -5.95 18.36 30.59
C TYR A 135 -6.10 19.37 31.74
N TYR A 136 -7.15 20.20 31.74
CA TYR A 136 -7.37 21.23 32.76
C TYR A 136 -8.35 20.81 33.87
N THR A 137 -8.98 19.64 33.76
CA THR A 137 -9.99 19.18 34.72
C THR A 137 -9.53 17.88 35.39
N LYS A 138 -8.42 17.96 36.15
CA LYS A 138 -7.87 16.89 37.00
C LYS A 138 -8.82 16.37 38.11
N GLY A 139 -10.10 16.74 38.08
CA GLY A 139 -11.14 16.37 39.03
C GLY A 139 -12.41 15.77 38.41
N PHE A 140 -12.47 15.51 37.10
CA PHE A 140 -13.73 15.06 36.46
C PHE A 140 -14.04 13.57 36.69
N ASP A 141 -13.03 12.74 37.02
CA ASP A 141 -13.27 11.31 37.25
C ASP A 141 -13.96 11.03 38.60
N GLY A 142 -13.94 11.96 39.56
CA GLY A 142 -14.51 11.74 40.89
C GLY A 142 -13.75 10.65 41.70
N PRO A 143 -13.83 10.68 43.03
CA PRO A 143 -13.14 9.69 43.86
C PRO A 143 -13.67 8.28 43.57
N GLY A 144 -12.77 7.37 43.17
CA GLY A 144 -13.06 5.94 42.97
C GLY A 144 -13.40 5.50 41.55
N ARG A 145 -13.29 6.36 40.52
CA ARG A 145 -13.40 5.94 39.11
C ARG A 145 -12.03 5.65 38.49
N PRO A 146 -11.91 4.59 37.66
CA PRO A 146 -10.69 4.31 36.93
C PRO A 146 -10.39 5.45 35.94
N SER A 147 -9.11 5.80 35.81
CA SER A 147 -8.65 6.88 34.93
C SER A 147 -9.04 6.60 33.48
N ILE A 148 -9.66 7.57 32.81
CA ILE A 148 -10.01 7.49 31.38
C ILE A 148 -8.79 7.18 30.48
N GLU A 149 -7.58 7.55 30.90
CA GLU A 149 -6.34 7.34 30.14
C GLU A 149 -5.86 5.88 30.18
N SER A 150 -6.32 5.08 31.14
CA SER A 150 -5.86 3.69 31.33
C SER A 150 -6.42 2.70 30.28
N ASP A 151 -7.41 3.12 29.50
CA ASP A 151 -8.15 2.30 28.52
C ASP A 151 -7.92 2.75 27.06
N LEU A 152 -6.85 3.50 26.78
CA LEU A 152 -6.54 3.96 25.41
C LEU A 152 -6.14 2.77 24.51
N PRO A 153 -6.65 2.69 23.27
CA PRO A 153 -6.36 1.57 22.37
C PRO A 153 -4.95 1.67 21.79
N VAL A 154 -3.94 1.20 22.53
CA VAL A 154 -2.51 1.27 22.17
C VAL A 154 -2.24 0.73 20.76
N LYS A 155 -2.83 -0.42 20.41
CA LYS A 155 -2.68 -1.03 19.08
C LYS A 155 -3.15 -0.11 17.95
N GLN A 156 -4.25 0.58 18.15
CA GLN A 156 -4.83 1.49 17.17
C GLN A 156 -3.91 2.69 16.93
N THR A 157 -3.38 3.29 17.99
CA THR A 157 -2.42 4.39 17.89
C THR A 157 -1.17 3.98 17.12
N LEU A 158 -0.63 2.78 17.40
CA LEU A 158 0.52 2.24 16.68
C LEU A 158 0.25 1.97 15.20
N GLN A 159 -0.93 1.41 14.88
CA GLN A 159 -1.35 1.20 13.49
C GLN A 159 -1.49 2.52 12.72
N TYR A 160 -2.14 3.52 13.31
CA TYR A 160 -2.31 4.82 12.65
C TYR A 160 -0.99 5.59 12.53
N GLY A 161 -0.10 5.49 13.51
CA GLY A 161 1.27 6.03 13.44
C GLY A 161 2.04 5.43 12.28
N SER A 162 2.19 4.11 12.28
CA SER A 162 2.92 3.37 11.22
C SER A 162 2.35 3.65 9.82
N ARG A 163 1.01 3.73 9.69
CA ARG A 163 0.34 4.10 8.44
C ARG A 163 0.73 5.50 7.97
N ASN A 164 0.75 6.47 8.90
CA ASN A 164 1.08 7.85 8.56
C ASN A 164 2.56 7.98 8.19
N ASP A 165 3.46 7.30 8.91
CA ASP A 165 4.90 7.29 8.61
C ASP A 165 5.17 6.68 7.24
N ALA A 166 4.50 5.58 6.90
CA ALA A 166 4.57 4.97 5.56
C ALA A 166 4.11 5.95 4.46
N TRP A 167 3.05 6.72 4.70
CA TRP A 167 2.58 7.73 3.75
C TRP A 167 3.58 8.88 3.59
N VAL A 168 4.11 9.42 4.68
CA VAL A 168 5.10 10.52 4.63
C VAL A 168 6.32 10.08 3.83
N ALA A 169 6.87 8.90 4.16
CA ALA A 169 8.01 8.35 3.46
C ALA A 169 7.73 8.09 1.97
N TYR A 170 6.54 7.58 1.63
CA TYR A 170 6.15 7.39 0.23
C TYR A 170 5.98 8.72 -0.53
N ASN A 171 5.39 9.73 0.11
CA ASN A 171 5.22 11.05 -0.47
C ASN A 171 6.58 11.74 -0.70
N ASP A 172 7.52 11.61 0.23
CA ASP A 172 8.89 12.10 0.07
C ASP A 172 9.59 11.39 -1.11
N PHE A 173 9.42 10.07 -1.22
CA PHE A 173 9.93 9.33 -2.38
C PHE A 173 9.32 9.84 -3.69
N LEU A 174 8.01 10.07 -3.76
CA LEU A 174 7.36 10.56 -4.98
C LEU A 174 7.86 11.94 -5.39
N ALA A 175 8.04 12.84 -4.43
CA ALA A 175 8.59 14.17 -4.67
C ALA A 175 10.01 14.09 -5.23
N GLU A 176 10.86 13.27 -4.62
CA GLU A 176 12.24 13.05 -5.05
C GLU A 176 12.31 12.38 -6.43
N TYR A 177 11.46 11.38 -6.67
CA TYR A 177 11.39 10.69 -7.95
C TYR A 177 11.03 11.64 -9.10
N VAL A 178 10.04 12.50 -8.91
CA VAL A 178 9.67 13.52 -9.90
C VAL A 178 10.81 14.52 -10.10
N TYR A 179 11.43 14.99 -9.02
CA TYR A 179 12.56 15.92 -9.10
C TYR A 179 13.73 15.37 -9.93
N GLN A 180 14.11 14.10 -9.73
CA GLN A 180 15.21 13.48 -10.47
C GLN A 180 14.87 13.20 -11.94
N GLN A 181 13.60 12.96 -12.26
CA GLN A 181 13.16 12.85 -13.67
C GLN A 181 13.28 14.20 -14.40
N GLU A 182 12.96 15.29 -13.70
CA GLU A 182 13.08 16.65 -14.24
C GLU A 182 14.53 17.16 -14.26
N ASN A 183 15.37 16.68 -13.33
CA ASN A 183 16.77 17.10 -13.17
C ASN A 183 17.74 15.90 -13.17
N PRO A 184 17.90 15.17 -14.30
CA PRO A 184 18.72 13.96 -14.33
C PRO A 184 20.19 14.16 -13.98
N ALA A 185 20.72 15.38 -14.14
CA ALA A 185 22.09 15.73 -13.82
C ALA A 185 22.39 15.72 -12.31
N ASP A 186 21.37 15.95 -11.48
CA ASP A 186 21.46 15.98 -10.02
C ASP A 186 20.93 14.67 -9.39
N SER A 187 20.66 13.65 -10.22
CA SER A 187 20.05 12.40 -9.75
C SER A 187 20.96 11.65 -8.78
N ASN A 188 20.43 11.37 -7.59
CA ASN A 188 21.07 10.57 -6.57
C ASN A 188 20.15 9.41 -6.14
N VAL A 189 20.52 8.19 -6.51
CA VAL A 189 19.77 6.98 -6.18
C VAL A 189 19.58 6.80 -4.67
N GLN A 190 20.53 7.24 -3.84
CA GLN A 190 20.41 7.10 -2.38
C GLN A 190 19.28 7.95 -1.82
N GLU A 191 18.97 9.09 -2.46
CA GLU A 191 17.87 9.96 -2.08
C GLU A 191 16.50 9.34 -2.40
N LEU A 192 16.44 8.41 -3.37
CA LEU A 192 15.26 7.60 -3.67
C LEU A 192 15.14 6.37 -2.76
N ILE A 193 16.25 5.69 -2.50
CA ILE A 193 16.27 4.47 -1.67
C ILE A 193 15.89 4.76 -0.22
N ARG A 194 16.39 5.85 0.35
CA ARG A 194 16.16 6.22 1.75
C ARG A 194 14.65 6.31 2.11
N PRO A 195 13.83 7.14 1.44
CA PRO A 195 12.40 7.23 1.76
C PRO A 195 11.65 5.92 1.51
N LEU A 196 11.97 5.14 0.47
CA LEU A 196 11.35 3.82 0.29
C LEU A 196 11.73 2.81 1.38
N THR A 197 12.96 2.89 1.90
CA THR A 197 13.40 2.06 3.02
C THR A 197 12.63 2.40 4.29
N GLU A 198 12.43 3.70 4.58
CA GLU A 198 11.59 4.14 5.71
C GLU A 198 10.13 3.73 5.53
N MET A 199 9.59 3.83 4.32
CA MET A 199 8.25 3.29 4.01
C MET A 199 8.18 1.79 4.31
N GLY A 200 9.18 1.01 3.87
CA GLY A 200 9.27 -0.43 4.15
C GLY A 200 9.27 -0.73 5.65
N LYS A 201 10.08 -0.01 6.43
CA LYS A 201 10.12 -0.15 7.90
C LYS A 201 8.78 0.17 8.55
N ALA A 202 8.11 1.24 8.12
CA ALA A 202 6.80 1.62 8.65
C ALA A 202 5.72 0.57 8.32
N LEU A 203 5.77 -0.02 7.13
CA LEU A 203 4.90 -1.14 6.77
C LEU A 203 5.18 -2.40 7.62
N ASP A 204 6.44 -2.72 7.86
CA ASP A 204 6.84 -3.85 8.72
C ASP A 204 6.38 -3.62 10.17
N GLN A 205 6.50 -2.39 10.68
CA GLN A 205 5.95 -2.00 11.99
C GLN A 205 4.43 -2.13 12.03
N TYR A 206 3.71 -1.69 10.98
CA TYR A 206 2.27 -1.86 10.89
C TYR A 206 1.88 -3.35 10.93
N LEU A 207 2.52 -4.18 10.11
CA LEU A 207 2.25 -5.61 10.01
C LEU A 207 2.60 -6.37 11.30
N SER A 208 3.56 -5.88 12.08
CA SER A 208 3.86 -6.47 13.40
C SER A 208 2.72 -6.32 14.42
N GLN A 209 1.78 -5.38 14.18
CA GLN A 209 0.57 -5.23 14.98
C GLN A 209 -0.55 -6.20 14.57
N ALA A 210 -0.39 -6.90 13.44
CA ALA A 210 -1.32 -7.90 12.98
C ALA A 210 -1.10 -9.24 13.70
N SER A 211 -2.12 -10.10 13.76
CA SER A 211 -1.92 -11.45 14.29
C SER A 211 -1.07 -12.28 13.32
N SER A 212 -0.08 -13.01 13.85
CA SER A 212 0.84 -13.82 13.04
C SER A 212 0.11 -14.86 12.18
N GLN A 213 -0.97 -15.44 12.70
CA GLN A 213 -1.82 -16.39 11.97
C GLN A 213 -2.48 -15.74 10.74
N GLN A 214 -2.99 -14.52 10.86
CA GLN A 214 -3.61 -13.83 9.73
C GLN A 214 -2.58 -13.41 8.69
N VAL A 215 -1.38 -12.99 9.11
CA VAL A 215 -0.28 -12.66 8.21
C VAL A 215 0.14 -13.91 7.42
N ALA A 216 0.30 -15.06 8.08
CA ALA A 216 0.63 -16.32 7.43
C ALA A 216 -0.43 -16.72 6.39
N SER A 217 -1.72 -16.69 6.76
CA SER A 217 -2.81 -16.98 5.82
C SER A 217 -2.83 -16.03 4.61
N ALA A 218 -2.57 -14.74 4.82
CA ALA A 218 -2.53 -13.77 3.73
C ALA A 218 -1.32 -14.01 2.79
N LEU A 219 -0.17 -14.39 3.35
CA LEU A 219 1.02 -14.76 2.57
C LEU A 219 0.77 -16.01 1.71
N ASP A 220 0.13 -17.04 2.28
CA ASP A 220 -0.23 -18.25 1.53
C ASP A 220 -1.13 -17.94 0.33
N VAL A 221 -2.11 -17.04 0.51
CA VAL A 221 -2.96 -16.56 -0.59
C VAL A 221 -2.11 -15.87 -1.65
N ILE A 222 -1.23 -14.92 -1.29
CA ILE A 222 -0.36 -14.22 -2.25
C ILE A 222 0.55 -15.19 -3.02
N GLN A 223 1.09 -16.21 -2.35
CA GLN A 223 1.93 -17.22 -2.98
C GLN A 223 1.14 -18.10 -3.96
N SER A 224 -0.08 -18.50 -3.60
CA SER A 224 -0.95 -19.29 -4.47
C SER A 224 -1.33 -18.55 -5.76
N LEU A 225 -1.47 -17.22 -5.70
CA LEU A 225 -1.76 -16.38 -6.84
C LEU A 225 -0.56 -16.11 -7.76
N SER A 226 0.66 -16.41 -7.30
CA SER A 226 1.90 -16.19 -8.04
C SER A 226 2.37 -17.44 -8.81
N ARG A 227 1.65 -18.57 -8.70
CA ARG A 227 1.91 -19.84 -9.40
C ARG A 227 1.02 -19.98 -10.63
#